data_AF-A0A2T7LG80-F1
#
_entry.id   AF-A0A2T7LG80-F1
#
_cell.length_a   1.000
_cell.length_b   1.000
_cell.length_c   1.000
_cell.angle_alpha   90.00
_cell.angle_beta   90.00
_cell.angle_gamma   90.00
#
_symmetry.space_group_name_H-M   'P 1'
#
loop_
_entity.id
_entity.type
_entity.pdbx_description
1 polymer ?
#
loop_
_entity_poly.entity_id
_entity_poly.type
_entity_poly.pdbx_seq_one_letter_code
_entity_poly.pdbx_strand_id
1 'polypeptide(L)'
;MSARSGYTRERLIEAARQCTDIQEVIAFLGTRPYGRLSRYLLARFEHYGIDVSHFPRRTRAGERPSTIELSEAVAGAISIADTLRRLGRADTTSQRKHLRTWIAEDGLTTAHFLGQGHQRGNAGPTPLRTAEQILVNHEGTHRTKTTLLRRALREVGLVEECAECGTPASWQGKPMTLEVDHINGDWSDDRRENLRLLCPNCHAVTRTWCRGGKITRS
;
A
#
# COMPACT_ATOMS: atom_id res chain seq x y z
N MET A 1 -10.33 48.10 23.36
CA MET A 1 -10.69 47.63 24.72
C MET A 1 -10.51 46.12 24.75
N SER A 2 -9.53 45.64 25.51
CA SER A 2 -9.07 44.24 25.47
C SER A 2 -10.07 43.32 26.14
N ALA A 3 -10.69 42.40 25.38
CA ALA A 3 -11.63 41.42 25.91
C ALA A 3 -10.88 40.47 26.86
N ARG A 4 -11.23 40.55 28.15
CA ARG A 4 -10.67 39.74 29.24
C ARG A 4 -10.69 38.25 28.89
N SER A 5 -9.54 37.59 29.08
CA SER A 5 -9.28 36.17 28.85
C SER A 5 -10.51 35.27 29.09
N GLY A 6 -11.05 34.63 28.04
CA GLY A 6 -12.26 33.79 28.10
C GLY A 6 -12.16 32.49 28.90
N TYR A 7 -11.01 32.25 29.55
CA TYR A 7 -10.68 31.05 30.32
C TYR A 7 -10.30 31.41 31.77
N THR A 8 -11.23 32.08 32.47
CA THR A 8 -11.10 32.37 33.90
C THR A 8 -11.26 31.09 34.71
N ARG A 9 -10.75 31.10 35.94
CA ARG A 9 -10.79 29.94 36.85
C ARG A 9 -12.24 29.51 37.11
N GLU A 10 -13.14 30.47 37.32
CA GLU A 10 -14.55 30.24 37.62
C GLU A 10 -15.26 29.55 36.45
N ARG A 11 -15.02 30.01 35.21
CA ARG A 11 -15.59 29.40 34.01
C ARG A 11 -15.09 27.98 33.78
N LEU A 12 -13.83 27.70 34.10
CA LEU A 12 -13.28 26.35 33.97
C LEU A 12 -13.81 25.43 35.07
N ILE A 13 -14.00 25.90 36.31
CA ILE A 13 -14.66 25.10 37.36
C ILE A 13 -16.08 24.71 36.93
N GLU A 14 -16.82 25.64 36.34
CA GLU A 14 -18.17 25.36 35.86
C GLU A 14 -18.16 24.34 34.71
N ALA A 15 -17.25 24.53 33.75
CA ALA A 15 -17.07 23.58 32.64
C ALA A 15 -16.67 22.17 33.14
N ALA A 16 -15.81 22.07 34.16
CA ALA A 16 -15.42 20.78 34.74
C ALA A 16 -16.59 20.02 35.38
N ARG A 17 -17.59 20.75 35.91
CA ARG A 17 -18.79 20.17 36.53
C ARG A 17 -19.86 19.79 35.53
N GLN A 18 -20.07 20.61 34.51
CA GLN A 18 -21.17 20.43 33.55
C GLN A 18 -20.80 19.56 32.35
N CYS A 19 -19.51 19.43 32.04
CA CYS A 19 -19.04 18.64 30.92
C CYS A 19 -18.52 17.30 31.40
N THR A 20 -18.59 16.32 30.52
CA THR A 20 -18.03 14.99 30.68
C THR A 20 -16.82 14.76 29.80
N ASP A 21 -16.58 15.58 28.77
CA ASP A 21 -15.38 15.51 27.93
C ASP A 21 -14.85 16.88 27.47
N ILE A 22 -13.64 16.88 26.88
CA ILE A 22 -12.94 18.12 26.46
C ILE A 22 -13.59 18.81 25.24
N GLN A 23 -14.36 18.10 24.41
CA GLN A 23 -15.13 18.68 23.31
C GLN A 23 -16.38 19.39 23.82
N GLU A 24 -17.08 18.80 24.80
CA GLU A 24 -18.18 19.45 25.51
C GLU A 24 -17.71 20.73 26.19
N VAL A 25 -16.51 20.73 26.80
CA VAL A 25 -15.90 21.95 27.34
C VAL A 25 -15.67 23.02 26.26
N ILE A 26 -15.19 22.64 25.07
CA ILE A 26 -14.98 23.58 23.94
C ILE A 26 -16.31 24.19 23.47
N ALA A 27 -17.36 23.37 23.40
CA ALA A 27 -18.72 23.79 23.06
C ALA A 27 -19.31 24.71 24.14
N PHE A 28 -19.18 24.33 25.42
CA PHE A 28 -19.63 25.10 26.58
C PHE A 28 -18.95 26.48 26.65
N LEU A 29 -17.66 26.54 26.33
CA LEU A 29 -16.91 27.80 26.29
C LEU A 29 -17.21 28.66 25.05
N GLY A 30 -17.97 28.13 24.09
CA GLY A 30 -18.40 28.84 22.87
C GLY A 30 -17.26 29.12 21.89
N THR A 31 -16.21 28.29 21.89
CA THR A 31 -14.97 28.54 21.13
C THR A 31 -14.89 27.67 19.89
N ARG A 32 -14.35 28.21 18.78
CA ARG A 32 -14.11 27.40 17.58
C ARG A 32 -12.97 26.41 17.84
N PRO A 33 -13.14 25.12 17.55
CA PRO A 33 -12.09 24.13 17.76
C PRO A 33 -10.90 24.41 16.84
N TYR A 34 -9.69 24.41 17.40
CA TYR A 34 -8.44 24.40 16.64
C TYR A 34 -7.45 23.44 17.30
N GLY A 35 -6.50 22.91 16.52
CA GLY A 35 -5.76 21.69 16.89
C GLY A 35 -4.96 21.70 18.20
N ARG A 36 -4.67 22.88 18.78
CA ARG A 36 -3.95 23.02 20.06
C ARG A 36 -4.86 23.34 21.26
N LEU A 37 -6.14 23.62 21.02
CA LEU A 37 -7.06 24.13 22.04
C LEU A 37 -7.29 23.12 23.17
N SER A 38 -7.55 21.85 22.85
CA SER A 38 -7.78 20.82 23.88
C SER A 38 -6.57 20.65 24.80
N ARG A 39 -5.34 20.71 24.25
CA ARG A 39 -4.11 20.64 25.06
C ARG A 39 -3.95 21.88 25.95
N TYR A 40 -4.24 23.06 25.39
CA TYR A 40 -4.17 24.32 26.13
C TYR A 40 -5.18 24.35 27.30
N LEU A 41 -6.40 23.89 27.08
CA LEU A 41 -7.43 23.81 28.12
C LEU A 41 -7.04 22.83 29.24
N LEU A 42 -6.53 21.64 28.90
CA LEU A 42 -6.03 20.68 29.89
C LEU A 42 -4.90 21.27 30.75
N ALA A 43 -3.92 21.93 30.14
CA ALA A 43 -2.86 22.61 30.87
C ALA A 43 -3.40 23.74 31.77
N ARG A 44 -4.53 24.36 31.38
CA ARG A 44 -5.15 25.44 32.15
C ARG A 44 -6.01 24.92 33.30
N PHE A 45 -6.65 23.76 33.17
CA PHE A 45 -7.26 23.05 34.30
C PHE A 45 -6.21 22.69 35.36
N GLU A 46 -5.07 22.16 34.91
CA GLU A 46 -3.94 21.82 35.79
C GLU A 46 -3.34 23.06 36.47
N HIS A 47 -3.14 24.15 35.72
CA HIS A 47 -2.67 25.43 36.28
C HIS A 47 -3.55 25.96 37.42
N TYR A 48 -4.87 25.76 37.36
CA TYR A 48 -5.80 26.19 38.40
C TYR A 48 -6.13 25.11 39.44
N GLY A 49 -5.52 23.92 39.34
CA GLY A 49 -5.75 22.79 40.25
C GLY A 49 -7.18 22.24 40.19
N ILE A 50 -7.80 22.26 39.01
CA ILE A 50 -9.17 21.76 38.81
C ILE A 50 -9.08 20.29 38.38
N ASP A 51 -9.68 19.39 39.16
CA ASP A 51 -9.74 17.97 38.81
C ASP A 51 -10.69 17.74 37.62
N VAL A 52 -10.15 17.10 36.58
CA VAL A 52 -10.85 16.72 35.35
C VAL A 52 -10.54 15.25 34.99
N SER A 53 -10.19 14.44 35.99
CA SER A 53 -9.85 13.03 35.81
C SER A 53 -11.01 12.18 35.30
N HIS A 54 -12.25 12.64 35.49
CA HIS A 54 -13.47 12.02 34.95
C HIS A 54 -13.65 12.25 33.44
N PHE A 55 -12.92 13.20 32.83
CA PHE A 55 -12.96 13.36 31.38
C PHE A 55 -12.33 12.14 30.71
N PRO A 56 -13.01 11.50 29.74
CA PRO A 56 -12.41 10.42 28.99
C PRO A 56 -11.21 11.00 28.27
N ARG A 57 -10.02 10.57 28.69
CA ARG A 57 -8.82 10.80 27.91
C ARG A 57 -9.11 10.13 26.58
N ARG A 58 -9.20 10.91 25.49
CA ARG A 58 -9.07 10.35 24.15
C ARG A 58 -7.84 9.46 24.21
N THR A 59 -8.03 8.14 24.14
CA THR A 59 -6.94 7.18 24.05
C THR A 59 -6.06 7.71 22.95
N ARG A 60 -4.84 8.09 23.32
CA ARG A 60 -3.96 8.77 22.36
C ARG A 60 -3.88 7.83 21.17
N ALA A 61 -4.03 8.35 19.95
CA ALA A 61 -3.61 7.62 18.77
C ALA A 61 -2.09 7.37 18.91
N GLY A 62 -1.71 6.30 19.63
CA GLY A 62 -0.38 6.12 20.20
C GLY A 62 -0.30 5.51 21.61
N GLU A 63 -1.41 5.38 22.35
CA GLU A 63 -1.41 4.62 23.62
C GLU A 63 -1.37 3.12 23.30
N ARG A 64 -0.57 2.36 24.06
CA ARG A 64 -0.40 0.92 23.90
C ARG A 64 -1.74 0.21 24.17
N PRO A 65 -2.20 -0.72 23.32
CA PRO A 65 -3.29 -1.63 23.65
C PRO A 65 -3.03 -2.38 24.96
N SER A 66 -4.07 -2.80 25.67
CA SER A 66 -3.89 -3.71 26.80
C SER A 66 -3.27 -5.02 26.33
N THR A 67 -2.58 -5.74 27.23
CA THR A 67 -1.98 -7.04 26.92
C THR A 67 -3.02 -8.05 26.42
N ILE A 68 -4.25 -7.99 26.94
CA ILE A 68 -5.36 -8.86 26.51
C ILE A 68 -5.76 -8.53 25.06
N GLU A 69 -6.06 -7.26 24.76
CA GLU A 69 -6.42 -6.83 23.41
C GLU A 69 -5.32 -7.13 22.39
N LEU A 70 -4.06 -6.95 22.78
CA LEU A 70 -2.93 -7.24 21.90
C LEU A 70 -2.81 -8.74 21.62
N SER A 71 -2.94 -9.59 22.66
CA SER A 71 -2.90 -11.04 22.54
C SER A 71 -4.02 -11.57 21.63
N GLU A 72 -5.25 -11.11 21.85
CA GLU A 72 -6.40 -11.49 21.01
C GLU A 72 -6.23 -11.05 19.56
N ALA A 73 -5.76 -9.83 19.33
CA ALA A 73 -5.51 -9.31 17.99
C ALA A 73 -4.41 -10.08 17.26
N VAL A 74 -3.31 -10.43 17.95
CA VAL A 74 -2.20 -11.21 17.37
C VAL A 74 -2.63 -12.65 17.09
N ALA A 75 -3.35 -13.29 18.01
CA ALA A 75 -3.84 -14.66 17.83
C ALA A 75 -4.79 -14.79 16.63
N GLY A 76 -5.66 -13.80 16.42
CA GLY A 76 -6.59 -13.77 15.28
C GLY A 76 -5.99 -13.31 13.95
N ALA A 77 -4.79 -12.72 13.95
CA ALA A 77 -4.18 -12.14 12.77
C ALA A 77 -3.26 -13.10 12.00
N ILE A 78 -3.17 -12.88 10.69
CA ILE A 78 -2.23 -13.58 9.79
C ILE A 78 -1.05 -12.71 9.37
N SER A 79 -1.05 -11.43 9.76
CA SER A 79 -0.01 -10.46 9.41
C SER A 79 -0.04 -9.25 10.35
N ILE A 80 1.06 -8.49 10.35
CA ILE A 80 1.17 -7.21 11.08
C ILE A 80 0.09 -6.22 10.63
N ALA A 81 -0.17 -6.12 9.32
CA ALA A 81 -1.19 -5.23 8.78
C ALA A 81 -2.60 -5.64 9.22
N ASP A 82 -2.89 -6.95 9.25
CA ASP A 82 -4.16 -7.46 9.74
C ASP A 82 -4.32 -7.25 11.26
N THR A 83 -3.24 -7.40 12.03
CA THR A 83 -3.21 -7.10 13.47
C THR A 83 -3.54 -5.63 13.72
N LEU A 84 -2.93 -4.70 12.98
CA LEU A 84 -3.25 -3.27 13.09
C LEU A 84 -4.70 -2.98 12.72
N ARG A 85 -5.23 -3.63 11.68
CA ARG A 85 -6.63 -3.50 11.29
C ARG A 85 -7.59 -3.97 12.39
N ARG A 86 -7.31 -5.12 13.01
CA ARG A 86 -8.08 -5.66 14.14
C ARG A 86 -8.04 -4.75 15.37
N LEU A 87 -6.91 -4.08 15.59
CA LEU A 87 -6.75 -3.06 16.63
C LEU A 87 -7.35 -1.69 16.26
N GLY A 88 -7.99 -1.55 15.09
CA GLY A 88 -8.54 -0.27 14.61
C GLY A 88 -7.48 0.80 14.31
N ARG A 89 -6.24 0.40 14.05
CA ARG A 89 -5.08 1.28 13.84
C ARG A 89 -4.68 1.36 12.37
N ALA A 90 -4.23 2.54 11.97
CA ALA A 90 -3.71 2.77 10.63
C ALA A 90 -2.42 2.00 10.36
N ASP A 91 -2.31 1.42 9.18
CA ASP A 91 -1.12 0.69 8.74
C ASP A 91 -0.01 1.65 8.27
N THR A 92 0.73 2.21 9.22
CA THR A 92 1.85 3.15 8.98
C THR A 92 3.17 2.61 9.53
N THR A 93 4.30 3.12 9.05
CA THR A 93 5.64 2.71 9.52
C THR A 93 5.79 2.86 11.04
N SER A 94 5.26 3.95 11.61
CA SER A 94 5.31 4.20 13.06
C SER A 94 4.47 3.17 13.83
N GLN A 95 3.22 2.92 13.40
CA GLN A 95 2.34 1.95 14.05
C GLN A 95 2.89 0.52 13.94
N ARG A 96 3.48 0.14 12.80
CA ARG A 96 4.17 -1.14 12.64
C ARG A 96 5.36 -1.30 13.58
N LYS A 97 6.11 -0.21 13.85
CA LYS A 97 7.23 -0.23 14.80
C LYS A 97 6.70 -0.43 16.22
N HIS A 98 5.71 0.37 16.63
CA HIS A 98 5.07 0.25 17.94
C HIS A 98 4.49 -1.15 18.18
N LEU A 99 3.76 -1.70 17.22
CA LEU A 99 3.19 -3.03 17.33
C LEU A 99 4.26 -4.11 17.55
N ARG A 100 5.39 -4.05 16.82
CA ARG A 100 6.50 -5.00 17.03
C ARG A 100 7.12 -4.88 18.41
N THR A 101 7.29 -3.65 18.91
CA THR A 101 7.76 -3.40 20.26
C THR A 101 6.81 -4.01 21.30
N TRP A 102 5.51 -3.77 21.17
CA TRP A 102 4.53 -4.30 22.12
C TRP A 102 4.44 -5.82 22.10
N ILE A 103 4.46 -6.44 20.91
CA ILE A 103 4.49 -7.91 20.75
C ILE A 103 5.71 -8.50 21.46
N ALA A 104 6.88 -7.90 21.31
CA ALA A 104 8.09 -8.36 21.96
C ALA A 104 8.03 -8.18 23.49
N GLU A 105 7.52 -7.05 23.96
CA GLU A 105 7.37 -6.76 25.40
C GLU A 105 6.36 -7.69 26.09
N ASP A 106 5.29 -8.11 25.40
CA ASP A 106 4.31 -9.07 25.92
C ASP A 106 4.69 -10.54 25.64
N GLY A 107 5.83 -10.80 25.01
CA GLY A 107 6.30 -12.15 24.70
C GLY A 107 5.40 -12.93 23.73
N LEU A 108 4.65 -12.22 22.88
CA LEU A 108 3.71 -12.83 21.94
C LEU A 108 4.43 -13.37 20.71
N THR A 109 4.01 -14.55 20.25
CA THR A 109 4.54 -15.16 19.02
C THR A 109 3.75 -14.69 17.80
N THR A 110 4.48 -14.42 16.71
CA THR A 110 3.92 -14.16 15.37
C THR A 110 4.34 -15.22 14.37
N ALA A 111 4.77 -16.40 14.82
CA ALA A 111 5.27 -17.46 13.94
C ALA A 111 4.20 -17.95 12.94
N HIS A 112 2.92 -17.84 13.29
CA HIS A 112 1.78 -18.16 12.42
C HIS A 112 1.49 -17.09 11.37
N PHE A 113 2.16 -15.92 11.40
CA PHE A 113 1.93 -14.88 10.41
C PHE A 113 2.46 -15.32 9.04
N LEU A 114 1.59 -15.32 8.04
CA LEU A 114 1.90 -15.68 6.65
C LEU A 114 2.58 -14.53 5.89
N GLY A 115 2.53 -13.30 6.43
CA GLY A 115 3.17 -12.13 5.83
C GLY A 115 2.66 -11.84 4.41
N GLN A 116 3.58 -11.60 3.46
CA GLN A 116 3.24 -11.43 2.04
C GLN A 116 2.66 -12.71 1.41
N GLY A 117 2.85 -13.86 2.07
CA GLY A 117 2.30 -15.15 1.66
C GLY A 117 0.81 -15.32 1.96
N HIS A 118 0.17 -14.43 2.73
CA HIS A 118 -1.27 -14.55 3.03
C HIS A 118 -2.15 -14.51 1.76
N GLN A 119 -1.67 -13.89 0.69
CA GLN A 119 -2.37 -13.85 -0.59
C GLN A 119 -1.89 -14.91 -1.60
N ARG A 120 -0.91 -15.75 -1.24
CA ARG A 120 -0.44 -16.81 -2.16
C ARG A 120 -1.56 -17.84 -2.36
N GLY A 121 -1.94 -18.06 -3.61
CA GLY A 121 -3.00 -19.00 -3.99
C GLY A 121 -4.39 -18.36 -4.08
N ASN A 122 -4.58 -17.14 -3.57
CA ASN A 122 -5.82 -16.39 -3.74
C ASN A 122 -5.74 -15.56 -5.02
N ALA A 123 -6.83 -15.57 -5.81
CA ALA A 123 -6.96 -14.63 -6.90
C ALA A 123 -7.03 -13.21 -6.33
N GLY A 124 -6.18 -12.31 -6.83
CA GLY A 124 -6.26 -10.90 -6.47
C GLY A 124 -7.63 -10.31 -6.85
N PRO A 125 -8.02 -9.16 -6.26
CA PRO A 125 -9.32 -8.55 -6.52
C PRO A 125 -9.48 -8.08 -7.98
N THR A 126 -8.38 -7.89 -8.70
CA THR A 126 -8.38 -7.53 -10.11
C THR A 126 -8.19 -8.77 -10.97
N PRO A 127 -9.14 -9.11 -11.86
CA PRO A 127 -8.99 -10.23 -12.77
C PRO A 127 -7.79 -10.03 -13.69
N LEU A 128 -7.08 -11.10 -13.99
CA LEU A 128 -5.99 -11.07 -14.96
C LEU A 128 -6.56 -10.77 -16.34
N ARG A 129 -5.94 -9.83 -17.08
CA ARG A 129 -6.27 -9.61 -18.51
C ARG A 129 -6.02 -10.91 -19.28
N THR A 130 -6.90 -11.26 -20.21
CA THR A 130 -6.72 -12.44 -21.08
C THR A 130 -5.70 -12.17 -22.17
N ALA A 131 -5.24 -13.20 -22.89
CA ALA A 131 -4.38 -13.01 -24.05
C ALA A 131 -5.03 -12.16 -25.14
N GLU A 132 -6.33 -12.33 -25.40
CA GLU A 132 -7.07 -11.56 -26.42
C GLU A 132 -7.14 -10.08 -26.08
N GLN A 133 -7.17 -9.74 -24.78
CA GLN A 133 -7.13 -8.35 -24.33
C GLN A 133 -5.74 -7.73 -24.40
N ILE A 134 -4.68 -8.54 -24.50
CA ILE A 134 -3.29 -8.09 -24.52
C ILE A 134 -2.77 -8.01 -25.96
N LEU A 135 -3.06 -9.02 -26.78
CA LEU A 135 -2.54 -9.17 -28.13
C LEU A 135 -3.37 -8.37 -29.14
N VAL A 136 -3.38 -7.05 -28.98
CA VAL A 136 -4.16 -6.10 -29.78
C VAL A 136 -3.30 -4.98 -30.31
N ASN A 137 -3.75 -4.31 -31.37
CA ASN A 137 -3.21 -3.01 -31.72
C ASN A 137 -3.89 -1.95 -30.85
N HIS A 138 -3.12 -1.14 -30.13
CA HIS A 138 -3.65 -0.20 -29.15
C HIS A 138 -3.17 1.23 -29.37
N GLU A 139 -3.96 2.22 -28.98
CA GLU A 139 -3.55 3.64 -29.01
C GLU A 139 -3.03 4.12 -27.65
N GLY A 140 -2.61 3.19 -26.79
CA GLY A 140 -2.12 3.48 -25.45
C GLY A 140 -0.89 4.39 -25.44
N THR A 141 -0.73 5.17 -24.37
CA THR A 141 0.44 6.05 -24.17
C THR A 141 1.68 5.31 -23.66
N HIS A 142 1.52 4.06 -23.24
CA HIS A 142 2.58 3.26 -22.64
C HIS A 142 2.65 1.89 -23.31
N ARG A 143 3.88 1.42 -23.55
CA ARG A 143 4.14 0.07 -24.07
C ARG A 143 3.62 -1.01 -23.12
N THR A 144 3.00 -2.04 -23.66
CA THR A 144 2.67 -3.24 -22.90
C THR A 144 3.93 -3.87 -22.33
N LYS A 145 3.89 -4.21 -21.03
CA LYS A 145 5.03 -4.84 -20.36
C LYS A 145 5.37 -6.18 -21.04
N THR A 146 6.64 -6.42 -21.35
CA THR A 146 7.12 -7.64 -22.01
C THR A 146 6.70 -8.92 -21.29
N THR A 147 6.60 -8.89 -19.96
CA THR A 147 6.11 -10.04 -19.16
C THR A 147 4.66 -10.41 -19.46
N LEU A 148 3.81 -9.43 -19.80
CA LEU A 148 2.42 -9.66 -20.21
C LEU A 148 2.36 -10.23 -21.62
N LEU A 149 3.17 -9.69 -22.55
CA LEU A 149 3.26 -10.21 -23.91
C LEU A 149 3.74 -11.66 -23.93
N ARG A 150 4.84 -12.00 -23.25
CA ARG A 150 5.31 -13.38 -23.15
C ARG A 150 4.26 -14.32 -22.58
N ARG A 151 3.55 -13.89 -21.53
CA ARG A 151 2.47 -14.70 -20.94
C ARG A 151 1.33 -14.92 -21.94
N ALA A 152 0.86 -13.87 -22.61
CA ALA A 152 -0.21 -13.95 -23.59
C ALA A 152 0.18 -14.80 -24.81
N LEU A 153 1.43 -14.70 -25.28
CA LEU A 153 1.95 -15.53 -26.38
C LEU A 153 1.95 -17.02 -26.01
N ARG A 154 2.35 -17.39 -24.79
CA ARG A 154 2.25 -18.78 -24.31
C ARG A 154 0.80 -19.26 -24.21
N GLU A 155 -0.08 -18.39 -23.72
CA GLU A 155 -1.51 -18.69 -23.55
C GLU A 155 -2.18 -19.03 -24.89
N VAL A 156 -1.80 -18.37 -25.99
CA VAL A 156 -2.26 -18.70 -27.35
C VAL A 156 -1.43 -19.81 -28.03
N GLY A 157 -0.55 -20.48 -27.29
CA GLY A 157 0.20 -21.65 -27.79
C GLY A 157 1.41 -21.33 -28.68
N LEU A 158 1.99 -20.13 -28.62
CA LEU A 158 3.27 -19.87 -29.30
C LEU A 158 4.38 -20.72 -28.67
N VAL A 159 5.13 -21.43 -29.52
CA VAL A 159 6.30 -22.21 -29.11
C VAL A 159 7.38 -21.28 -28.54
N GLU A 160 7.94 -21.64 -27.38
CA GLU A 160 9.02 -20.87 -26.73
C GLU A 160 10.40 -21.19 -27.35
N GLU A 161 10.54 -20.88 -28.63
CA GLU A 161 11.79 -20.95 -29.39
C GLU A 161 12.05 -19.67 -30.19
N CYS A 162 13.31 -19.44 -30.54
CA CYS A 162 13.69 -18.32 -31.38
C CYS A 162 13.11 -18.51 -32.79
N ALA A 163 12.32 -17.55 -33.26
CA ALA A 163 11.69 -17.58 -34.57
C ALA A 163 12.69 -17.53 -35.75
N GLU A 164 13.95 -17.13 -35.50
CA GLU A 164 14.99 -17.03 -36.54
C GLU A 164 15.88 -18.28 -36.59
N CYS A 165 16.36 -18.74 -35.43
CA CYS A 165 17.36 -19.82 -35.36
C CYS A 165 16.89 -21.09 -34.65
N GLY A 166 15.64 -21.14 -34.18
CA GLY A 166 15.08 -22.29 -33.48
C GLY A 166 15.68 -22.57 -32.10
N THR A 167 16.53 -21.69 -31.57
CA THR A 167 17.10 -21.88 -30.23
C THR A 167 15.97 -21.88 -29.18
N PRO A 168 15.85 -22.92 -28.34
CA PRO A 168 14.79 -22.99 -27.34
C PRO A 168 15.02 -21.96 -26.22
N ALA A 169 14.02 -21.77 -25.34
CA ALA A 169 14.14 -21.00 -24.10
C ALA A 169 15.06 -21.65 -23.03
N SER A 170 16.11 -22.35 -23.46
CA SER A 170 17.16 -22.91 -22.61
C SER A 170 18.54 -22.71 -23.23
N TRP A 171 19.53 -22.43 -22.39
CA TRP A 171 20.93 -22.26 -22.78
C TRP A 171 21.82 -22.97 -21.77
N GLN A 172 22.65 -23.91 -22.23
CA GLN A 172 23.51 -24.73 -21.37
C GLN A 172 22.75 -25.41 -20.21
N GLY A 173 21.54 -25.91 -20.48
CA GLY A 173 20.67 -26.54 -19.49
C GLY A 173 20.01 -25.58 -18.48
N LYS A 174 20.23 -24.27 -18.61
CA LYS A 174 19.60 -23.25 -17.77
C LYS A 174 18.49 -22.53 -18.54
N PRO A 175 17.41 -22.08 -17.89
CA PRO A 175 16.38 -21.28 -18.54
C PRO A 175 16.97 -19.99 -19.14
N MET A 176 16.59 -19.69 -20.38
CA MET A 176 16.95 -18.46 -21.08
C MET A 176 15.68 -17.71 -21.46
N THR A 177 15.66 -16.40 -21.21
CA THR A 177 14.54 -15.56 -21.65
C THR A 177 14.69 -15.27 -23.13
N LEU A 178 13.68 -15.63 -23.93
CA LEU A 178 13.53 -15.12 -25.28
C LEU A 178 12.92 -13.71 -25.23
N GLU A 179 13.47 -12.82 -26.04
CA GLU A 179 13.04 -11.44 -26.17
C GLU A 179 11.83 -11.35 -27.09
N VAL A 180 10.90 -10.44 -26.78
CA VAL A 180 9.76 -10.15 -27.65
C VAL A 180 10.18 -9.06 -28.63
N ASP A 181 10.11 -9.38 -29.92
CA ASP A 181 10.37 -8.46 -31.02
C ASP A 181 9.09 -8.19 -31.80
N HIS A 182 8.87 -6.92 -32.12
CA HIS A 182 7.80 -6.45 -32.99
C HIS A 182 8.34 -6.43 -34.41
N ILE A 183 7.80 -7.26 -35.31
CA ILE A 183 8.30 -7.45 -36.68
C ILE A 183 8.32 -6.13 -37.45
N ASN A 184 7.29 -5.31 -37.30
CA ASN A 184 7.20 -3.98 -37.92
C ASN A 184 7.96 -2.87 -37.15
N GLY A 185 8.48 -3.17 -35.96
CA GLY A 185 9.13 -2.20 -35.06
C GLY A 185 8.18 -1.20 -34.37
N ASP A 186 6.87 -1.35 -34.56
CA ASP A 186 5.85 -0.58 -33.88
C ASP A 186 5.47 -1.25 -32.55
N TRP A 187 5.76 -0.57 -31.45
CA TRP A 187 5.55 -1.09 -30.10
C TRP A 187 4.08 -1.12 -29.67
N SER A 188 3.20 -0.41 -30.39
CA SER A 188 1.77 -0.39 -30.09
C SER A 188 0.97 -1.48 -30.80
N ASP A 189 1.58 -2.14 -31.78
CA ASP A 189 0.98 -3.26 -32.50
C ASP A 189 1.35 -4.59 -31.82
N ASP A 190 0.70 -4.89 -30.70
CA ASP A 190 0.91 -6.12 -29.92
C ASP A 190 0.15 -7.34 -30.49
N ARG A 191 -0.40 -7.25 -31.70
CA ARG A 191 -1.12 -8.36 -32.32
C ARG A 191 -0.20 -9.57 -32.50
N ARG A 192 -0.75 -10.77 -32.33
CA ARG A 192 0.00 -12.03 -32.34
C ARG A 192 0.85 -12.20 -33.61
N GLU A 193 0.32 -11.81 -34.76
CA GLU A 193 0.98 -11.89 -36.07
C GLU A 193 2.19 -10.95 -36.21
N ASN A 194 2.25 -9.88 -35.42
CA ASN A 194 3.35 -8.91 -35.43
C ASN A 194 4.42 -9.22 -34.37
N LEU A 195 4.17 -10.15 -33.46
CA LEU A 195 5.10 -10.52 -32.40
C LEU A 195 5.85 -11.82 -32.71
N ARG A 196 7.14 -11.83 -32.39
CA ARG A 196 7.98 -13.04 -32.40
C ARG A 196 8.89 -13.09 -31.20
N LEU A 197 9.30 -14.31 -30.83
CA LEU A 197 10.29 -14.55 -29.79
C LEU A 197 11.67 -14.73 -30.44
N LEU A 198 12.68 -14.03 -29.95
CA LEU A 198 14.06 -14.12 -30.43
C LEU A 198 15.02 -14.41 -29.28
N CYS A 199 16.05 -15.22 -29.54
CA CYS A 199 17.15 -15.35 -28.58
C CYS A 199 17.96 -14.04 -28.52
N PRO A 200 18.72 -13.78 -27.44
CA PRO A 200 19.49 -12.54 -27.29
C PRO A 200 20.42 -12.24 -28.47
N ASN A 201 21.00 -13.27 -29.08
CA ASN A 201 21.91 -13.11 -30.22
C ASN A 201 21.19 -12.71 -31.51
N CYS A 202 20.08 -13.38 -31.84
CA CYS A 202 19.27 -13.02 -33.01
C CYS A 202 18.58 -11.67 -32.83
N HIS A 203 18.15 -11.36 -31.61
CA HIS A 203 17.53 -10.07 -31.32
C HIS A 203 18.53 -8.91 -31.47
N ALA A 204 19.79 -9.09 -31.06
CA ALA A 204 20.81 -8.05 -31.17
C ALA A 204 21.15 -7.61 -32.61
N VAL A 205 20.80 -8.42 -33.61
CA VAL A 205 21.05 -8.12 -35.03
C VAL A 205 19.79 -7.68 -35.79
N THR A 206 18.64 -7.55 -35.11
CA THR A 206 17.44 -7.03 -35.77
C THR A 206 17.60 -5.55 -36.10
N ARG A 207 16.91 -5.09 -37.16
CA ARG A 207 16.88 -3.67 -37.52
C ARG A 207 16.16 -2.81 -36.47
N THR A 208 15.31 -3.43 -35.66
CA THR A 208 14.52 -2.85 -34.57
C THR A 208 15.30 -2.80 -33.25
N TRP A 209 16.45 -3.47 -33.15
CA TRP A 209 17.27 -3.54 -31.94
C TRP A 209 17.79 -2.16 -31.51
N CYS A 210 17.55 -1.78 -30.25
CA CYS A 210 17.92 -0.50 -29.62
C CYS A 210 17.44 0.78 -30.34
N ARG A 211 16.72 0.67 -31.46
CA ARG A 211 16.17 1.79 -32.20
C ARG A 211 14.70 1.90 -31.84
N GLY A 212 14.40 2.68 -30.80
CA GLY A 212 13.02 3.00 -30.43
C GLY A 212 12.28 3.57 -31.64
N GLY A 213 11.45 2.74 -32.27
CA GLY A 213 10.40 3.05 -33.24
C GLY A 213 10.71 4.15 -34.26
N LYS A 214 11.21 3.75 -35.44
CA LYS A 214 10.81 4.24 -36.77
C LYS A 214 11.71 3.63 -37.85
N ILE A 215 11.18 2.67 -38.60
CA ILE A 215 11.74 2.32 -39.91
C ILE A 215 11.22 3.37 -40.88
N THR A 216 12.01 4.41 -41.17
CA THR A 216 11.74 5.24 -42.34
C THR A 216 12.07 4.40 -43.57
N ARG A 217 11.04 4.01 -44.33
CA ARG A 217 11.22 3.35 -45.63
C ARG A 217 11.87 4.38 -46.57
N SER A 218 13.09 4.09 -47.01
CA SER A 218 13.73 4.73 -48.17
C SER A 218 13.16 4.14 -49.45
#